data_AF-A0A972S9B8-F1
#
_entry.id   AF-A0A972S9B8-F1
#
_cell.length_a   1.000
_cell.length_b   1.000
_cell.length_c   1.000
_cell.angle_alpha   90.00
_cell.angle_beta   90.00
_cell.angle_gamma   90.00
#
_symmetry.space_group_name_H-M   'P 1'
#
loop_
_entity.id
_entity.type
_entity.pdbx_description
1 polymer ?
#
loop_
_entity_poly.entity_id
_entity_poly.type
_entity_poly.pdbx_seq_one_letter_code
_entity_poly.pdbx_strand_id
1 'polypeptide(L)' 'MTSSIGIMNAQSLDFSFQTSSGDKISLNLYNKESLEYTKSSNANSTTRELILKRERGLSFH' A
#
# COMPACT_ATOMS: atom_id res chain seq x y z
N MET A 1 -11.34 23.81 -9.65
CA MET A 1 -9.93 23.34 -9.68
C MET A 1 -9.80 22.15 -8.74
N THR A 2 -9.13 21.08 -9.15
CA THR A 2 -8.89 19.88 -8.35
C THR A 2 -7.38 19.73 -8.08
N SER A 3 -7.02 19.47 -6.83
CA SER A 3 -5.64 19.19 -6.43
C SER A 3 -5.61 17.92 -5.60
N SER A 4 -4.74 16.97 -5.97
CA SER A 4 -4.53 15.71 -5.26
C SER A 4 -3.07 15.60 -4.83
N ILE A 5 -2.86 15.14 -3.59
CA ILE A 5 -1.54 14.77 -3.03
C ILE A 5 -1.66 13.36 -2.45
N GLY A 6 -0.72 12.50 -2.80
CA GLY A 6 -0.62 11.13 -2.32
C GLY A 6 0.71 10.87 -1.63
N ILE A 7 0.68 10.19 -0.48
CA ILE A 7 1.86 9.64 0.20
C ILE A 7 1.71 8.13 0.24
N MET A 8 2.72 7.40 -0.25
CA MET A 8 2.75 5.94 -0.22
C MET A 8 3.91 5.46 0.65
N ASN A 9 3.61 4.60 1.62
CA ASN A 9 4.60 3.88 2.41
C ASN A 9 4.44 2.39 2.14
N ALA A 10 5.52 1.74 1.71
CA ALA A 10 5.54 0.29 1.50
C ALA A 10 6.65 -0.32 2.35
N GLN A 11 6.28 -1.27 3.20
CA GLN A 11 7.21 -2.11 3.94
C GLN A 11 7.02 -3.56 3.49
N SER A 12 8.12 -4.23 3.16
CA SER A 12 8.15 -5.66 2.87
C SER A 12 9.19 -6.36 3.73
N LEU A 13 8.87 -7.58 4.16
CA LEU A 13 9.81 -8.51 4.78
C LEU A 13 9.83 -9.78 3.93
N ASP A 14 11.02 -10.13 3.46
CA ASP A 14 11.27 -11.27 2.59
C ASP A 14 12.11 -12.31 3.33
N PHE A 15 11.57 -13.52 3.44
CA PHE A 15 12.28 -14.68 4.00
C PHE A 15 12.37 -15.77 2.95
N SER A 16 13.57 -16.32 2.72
CA SER A 16 13.73 -17.51 1.89
C SER A 16 14.71 -18.48 2.52
N PHE A 17 14.36 -19.76 2.54
CA PHE A 17 15.27 -20.81 2.98
C PHE A 17 15.16 -22.04 2.06
N GLN A 18 16.24 -22.81 2.01
CA GLN A 18 16.29 -24.06 1.28
C GLN A 18 16.30 -25.22 2.28
N THR A 19 15.41 -26.19 2.08
CA THR A 19 15.36 -27.40 2.90
C THR A 19 16.49 -28.34 2.53
N SER A 20 16.79 -29.31 3.39
CA SER A 20 17.74 -30.38 3.08
C SER A 20 17.28 -31.29 1.94
N SER A 21 15.97 -31.33 1.64
CA SER A 21 15.40 -31.99 0.45
C SER A 21 15.63 -31.20 -0.84
N GLY A 22 16.15 -29.97 -0.76
CA GLY A 22 16.43 -29.10 -1.91
C GLY A 22 15.30 -28.12 -2.24
N ASP A 23 14.14 -28.23 -1.57
CA ASP A 23 13.00 -27.35 -1.78
C ASP A 23 13.31 -25.94 -1.30
N LYS A 24 12.91 -24.93 -2.08
CA LYS A 24 13.02 -23.53 -1.69
C LYS A 24 11.66 -23.05 -1.22
N ILE A 25 11.61 -22.51 -0.01
CA ILE A 25 10.41 -21.90 0.55
C ILE A 25 10.64 -20.39 0.61
N SER A 26 9.76 -19.63 -0.04
CA SER A 26 9.80 -18.16 -0.05
C SER A 26 8.54 -17.58 0.58
N LEU A 27 8.73 -16.73 1.61
CA LEU A 27 7.68 -16.01 2.29
C LEU A 27 7.88 -14.51 2.08
N ASN A 28 6.88 -13.86 1.47
CA ASN A 28 6.84 -12.41 1.34
C ASN A 28 5.66 -11.86 2.16
N LEU A 29 5.98 -11.00 3.11
CA LEU A 29 5.03 -10.24 3.91
C LEU A 29 5.06 -8.79 3.42
N TYR A 30 3.92 -8.27 2.99
CA TYR A 30 3.81 -6.89 2.51
C TYR A 30 2.78 -6.10 3.30
N ASN A 31 3.13 -4.84 3.58
CA ASN A 31 2.24 -3.83 4.14
C ASN A 31 2.37 -2.57 3.28
N LYS A 32 1.27 -2.16 2.63
CA LYS A 32 1.19 -0.93 1.86
C LYS A 32 0.19 -0.01 2.51
N GLU A 33 0.64 1.20 2.84
CA GLU A 33 -0.21 2.26 3.36
C GLU A 33 -0.18 3.42 2.38
N SER A 34 -1.35 3.92 1.98
CA SER A 34 -1.46 5.12 1.15
C SER A 34 -2.41 6.12 1.78
N LEU A 35 -1.97 7.37 1.82
CA LEU A 35 -2.79 8.51 2.21
C LEU A 35 -3.04 9.37 0.97
N GLU A 36 -4.29 9.58 0.61
CA GLU A 36 -4.71 10.38 -0.53
C GLU A 36 -5.56 11.56 -0.04
N TYR A 37 -5.17 12.78 -0.39
CA TYR A 37 -5.94 13.98 -0.11
C TYR A 37 -6.44 14.59 -1.41
N THR A 38 -7.76 14.76 -1.52
CA THR A 38 -8.40 15.37 -2.67
C THR A 38 -9.16 16.62 -2.25
N LYS A 39 -8.86 17.75 -2.89
CA LYS A 39 -9.62 18.99 -2.76
C LYS A 39 -10.28 19.32 -4.09
N SER A 40 -11.59 19.46 -4.08
CA SER A 40 -12.37 19.94 -5.21
C SER A 40 -13.10 21.21 -4.80
N SER A 41 -13.04 22.24 -5.64
CA SER A 41 -13.79 23.49 -5.43
C SER A 41 -14.49 23.88 -6.74
N ASN A 42 -15.78 24.16 -6.60
CA ASN A 42 -16.63 24.76 -7.62
C ASN A 42 -17.20 26.08 -7.07
N ALA A 43 -18.02 26.78 -7.87
CA ALA A 43 -18.52 28.11 -7.53
C ALA A 43 -19.36 28.16 -6.23
N ASN A 44 -19.95 27.04 -5.81
CA ASN A 44 -20.91 26.99 -4.69
C ASN A 44 -20.46 26.09 -3.53
N SER A 45 -19.39 25.30 -3.69
CA SER A 45 -18.93 24.38 -2.66
C SER A 45 -17.45 24.04 -2.76
N THR A 46 -16.89 23.65 -1.62
CA THR A 46 -15.57 23.04 -1.52
C THR A 46 -15.72 21.69 -0.84
N THR A 47 -15.31 20.62 -1.54
CA THR A 47 -15.24 19.27 -1.01
C THR A 47 -13.78 18.93 -0.70
N ARG A 48 -13.56 18.35 0.47
CA ARG A 48 -12.25 17.86 0.92
C ARG A 48 -12.40 16.41 1.33
N GLU A 49 -11.55 15.55 0.80
CA GLU A 49 -11.55 14.13 1.08
C GLU A 49 -10.16 13.69 1.52
N LEU A 50 -10.10 12.87 2.58
CA LEU A 50 -8.90 12.23 3.05
C LEU A 50 -9.15 10.73 3.08
N ILE A 51 -8.44 9.99 2.24
CA ILE A 51 -8.61 8.55 2.10
C ILE A 51 -7.35 7.87 2.64
N LEU A 52 -7.54 7.01 3.65
CA LEU A 52 -6.51 6.11 4.14
C LEU A 52 -6.78 4.71 3.57
N LYS A 53 -5.86 4.19 2.77
CA LYS A 53 -5.91 2.80 2.27
C LYS A 53 -4.77 2.01 2.90
N ARG A 54 -5.09 0.81 3.37
CA ARG A 54 -4.11 -0.14 3.93
C ARG A 54 -4.32 -1.50 3.26
N GLU A 55 -3.29 -1.98 2.57
CA GLU A 55 -3.26 -3.32 2.00
C GLU A 55 -2.23 -4.16 2.74
N ARG A 56 -2.65 -5.35 3.18
CA ARG A 56 -1.81 -6.33 3.86
C ARG A 56 -1.97 -7.68 3.20
N GLY A 57 -0.89 -8.44 3.08
CA GLY A 57 -1.00 -9.81 2.63
C GLY A 57 0.26 -10.63 2.83
N LEU A 58 0.09 -11.91 2.54
CA LEU A 58 1.06 -12.98 2.71
C LEU A 58 1.06 -13.78 1.42
N SER A 59 2.24 -14.02 0.85
CA SER A 59 2.38 -14.87 -0.34
C SER A 59 3.44 -15.93 -0.13
N PHE A 60 3.16 -17.12 -0.67
CA PHE A 60 3.97 -18.33 -0.56
C PHE A 60 4.29 -18.82 -1.96
N HIS A 61 5.58 -19.07 -2.23
CA HIS A 61 6.06 -19.57 -3.51
C HIS A 61 7.18 -20.59 -3.28
#